data_AF-A0A914EK41-F1
#
_entry.id   AF-A0A914EK41-F1
#
_cell.length_a   1.000
_cell.length_b   1.000
_cell.length_c   1.000
_cell.angle_alpha   90.00
_cell.angle_beta   90.00
_cell.angle_gamma   90.00
#
_symmetry.space_group_name_H-M   'P 1'
#
loop_
_entity.id
_entity.type
_entity.pdbx_description
1 polymer ?
#
loop_
_entity_poly.entity_id
_entity_poly.type
_entity_poly.pdbx_seq_one_letter_code
_entity_poly.pdbx_strand_id
1 'polypeptide(L)' 'MFSLGKVPYPDFFDKDSVVSFLLRGQRLKCSETMGDEIYQIMLQCWAENPEERPNFEVLVDKFRTILDTATVSYGYVE' A
#
# COMPACT_ATOMS: atom_id res chain seq x y z
N MET A 1 -3.00 -4.68 9.31
CA MET A 1 -3.62 -3.69 8.40
C MET A 1 -3.20 -2.29 8.83
N PHE A 2 -2.58 -1.51 7.96
CA PHE A 2 -1.73 -0.37 8.37
C PHE A 2 -2.47 0.90 8.80
N SER A 3 -3.71 1.10 8.35
CA SER A 3 -4.54 2.22 8.77
C SER A 3 -5.33 1.94 10.06
N LEU A 4 -5.15 0.76 10.68
CA LEU A 4 -5.95 0.28 11.81
C LEU A 4 -7.47 0.32 11.55
N GLY A 5 -7.89 0.12 10.30
CA GLY A 5 -9.30 0.07 9.91
C GLY A 5 -9.95 1.43 9.62
N LYS A 6 -9.17 2.51 9.48
CA LYS A 6 -9.70 3.81 9.04
C LYS A 6 -10.36 3.72 7.65
N VAL A 7 -11.38 4.56 7.45
CA VAL A 7 -12.10 4.68 6.18
C VAL A 7 -11.18 5.28 5.10
N PRO A 8 -11.12 4.69 3.89
CA PRO A 8 -10.35 5.26 2.78
C PRO A 8 -11.01 6.52 2.24
N TYR A 9 -10.20 7.50 1.84
CA TYR A 9 -10.65 8.77 1.25
C TYR A 9 -11.72 9.51 2.10
N PRO A 10 -11.48 9.76 3.40
CA PRO A 10 -12.49 10.31 4.31
C PRO A 10 -12.94 11.74 3.95
N ASP A 11 -12.14 12.46 3.17
CA ASP A 11 -12.41 13.84 2.75
C ASP A 11 -13.40 13.94 1.57
N PHE A 12 -13.81 12.79 1.01
CA PHE A 12 -14.70 12.73 -0.14
C PHE A 12 -16.09 12.26 0.29
N PHE A 13 -17.11 13.02 -0.09
CA PHE A 13 -18.51 12.77 0.29
C PHE A 13 -19.22 11.76 -0.63
N ASP A 14 -18.73 11.58 -1.85
CA ASP A 14 -19.33 10.75 -2.87
C ASP A 14 -18.28 9.98 -3.69
N LYS A 15 -18.73 8.93 -4.39
CA LYS A 15 -17.86 8.04 -5.17
C LYS A 15 -17.28 8.72 -6.42
N ASP A 16 -18.03 9.62 -7.06
CA ASP A 16 -17.61 10.24 -8.32
C ASP A 16 -16.46 11.21 -8.11
N SER A 17 -16.46 11.92 -6.97
CA SER A 17 -15.35 12.74 -6.52
C SER A 17 -14.07 11.92 -6.25
N VAL A 18 -14.20 10.72 -5.69
CA VAL A 18 -13.07 9.79 -5.51
C VAL A 18 -12.56 9.30 -6.87
N VAL A 19 -13.44 8.89 -7.78
CA VAL A 19 -13.04 8.46 -9.13
C VAL A 19 -12.30 9.58 -9.85
N SER A 20 -12.83 10.80 -9.80
CA SER A 20 -12.19 11.98 -10.41
C SER A 20 -10.82 12.28 -9.80
N PHE A 21 -10.64 12.05 -8.50
CA PHE A 21 -9.34 12.18 -7.84
C PHE A 21 -8.35 11.12 -8.33
N LEU A 22 -8.78 9.85 -8.41
CA LEU A 22 -7.95 8.74 -8.89
C LEU A 22 -7.53 8.88 -10.36
N LEU A 23 -8.43 9.37 -11.22
CA LEU A 23 -8.17 9.63 -12.64
C LEU A 23 -7.15 10.75 -12.86
N ARG A 24 -6.93 11.63 -11.89
CA ARG A 24 -5.83 12.62 -11.90
C ARG A 24 -4.49 12.05 -11.38
N GLY A 25 -4.37 10.72 -11.32
CA GLY A 25 -3.19 10.03 -10.81
C GLY A 25 -3.02 10.11 -9.29
N GLN A 26 -3.98 10.70 -8.56
CA GLN A 26 -3.85 10.83 -7.11
C GLN A 26 -4.15 9.50 -6.43
N ARG A 27 -3.52 9.25 -5.27
CA ARG A 27 -3.70 8.03 -4.47
C ARG A 27 -3.83 8.38 -3.00
N LEU A 28 -4.26 7.42 -2.20
CA LEU A 28 -4.33 7.57 -0.75
C LEU A 28 -2.95 7.93 -0.19
N LYS A 29 -2.89 8.91 0.70
CA LYS A 29 -1.63 9.32 1.35
C LYS A 29 -1.12 8.24 2.30
N CYS A 30 0.20 8.13 2.40
CA CYS A 30 0.84 7.31 3.42
C CYS A 30 0.49 7.84 4.83
N SER A 31 0.29 6.93 5.79
CA SER A 31 0.17 7.28 7.21
C SER A 31 1.58 7.35 7.81
N GLU A 32 1.81 8.18 8.83
CA GLU A 32 3.11 8.28 9.52
C GLU A 32 3.63 6.93 10.06
N THR A 33 2.71 5.99 10.31
CA THR A 33 2.99 4.65 10.83
C THR A 33 3.22 3.59 9.74
N MET A 34 3.10 3.93 8.46
CA MET A 34 3.37 3.02 7.35
C MET A 34 4.84 3.13 6.95
N GLY A 35 5.55 2.00 6.92
CA GLY A 35 6.90 1.96 6.35
C GLY A 35 6.86 2.26 4.85
N ASP A 36 7.88 2.98 4.36
CA ASP A 36 7.97 3.43 2.97
C ASP A 36 7.82 2.27 1.97
N GLU A 37 8.42 1.12 2.27
CA GLU A 37 8.37 -0.08 1.41
C GLU A 37 6.94 -0.59 1.19
N ILE A 38 6.13 -0.61 2.25
CA ILE A 38 4.73 -1.00 2.17
C ILE A 38 3.96 -0.01 1.31
N TYR A 39 4.20 1.29 1.50
CA TYR A 39 3.53 2.31 0.70
C TYR A 39 3.90 2.22 -0.78
N GLN A 40 5.16 1.92 -1.10
CA GLN A 40 5.59 1.66 -2.48
C GLN A 40 4.87 0.46 -3.09
N ILE A 41 4.68 -0.63 -2.34
CA ILE A 41 3.88 -1.78 -2.81
C ILE A 41 2.43 -1.36 -3.07
N MET A 42 1.83 -0.56 -2.19
CA MET A 42 0.47 -0.05 -2.40
C MET A 42 0.36 0.80 -3.67
N LEU A 43 1.34 1.67 -3.93
CA LEU A 43 1.40 2.46 -5.17
C LEU A 43 1.52 1.57 -6.42
N GLN A 44 2.34 0.52 -6.38
CA GLN A 44 2.45 -0.47 -7.46
C GLN A 44 1.12 -1.20 -7.71
N CYS A 45 0.42 -1.62 -6.65
CA CYS A 45 -0.91 -2.21 -6.76
C CYS A 45 -1.95 -1.25 -7.37
N TRP A 46 -1.73 0.06 -7.23
CA TRP A 46 -2.60 1.10 -7.76
C TRP A 46 -2.08 1.76 -9.05
N ALA A 47 -1.19 1.08 -9.78
CA ALA A 47 -0.75 1.54 -11.09
C ALA A 47 -1.95 1.77 -12.03
N GLU A 48 -1.89 2.84 -12.82
CA GLU A 48 -2.94 3.18 -13.78
C GLU A 48 -3.06 2.08 -14.83
N ASN A 49 -1.93 1.69 -15.41
CA ASN A 49 -1.83 0.54 -16.31
C ASN A 49 -1.99 -0.77 -15.51
N PRO A 50 -3.00 -1.61 -15.82
CA PRO A 50 -3.18 -2.90 -15.15
C PRO A 50 -1.98 -3.86 -15.29
N GLU A 51 -1.27 -3.80 -16.42
CA GLU A 51 -0.13 -4.68 -16.70
C GLU A 51 1.11 -4.34 -15.85
N GLU A 52 1.17 -3.13 -15.28
CA GLU A 52 2.23 -2.71 -14.36
C GLU A 52 1.96 -3.16 -12.91
N ARG A 53 0.77 -3.68 -12.62
CA ARG A 53 0.41 -4.11 -11.28
C ARG A 53 1.08 -5.46 -10.98
N PRO A 54 1.69 -5.62 -9.80
CA PRO A 54 2.27 -6.89 -9.41
C PRO A 54 1.16 -7.95 -9.26
N ASN A 55 1.43 -9.16 -9.75
CA ASN A 55 0.59 -10.30 -9.45
C ASN A 55 0.77 -10.74 -7.99
N PHE A 56 -0.09 -11.66 -7.53
CA PHE A 56 -0.04 -12.12 -6.14
C PHE A 56 1.25 -12.88 -5.79
N GLU A 57 1.89 -13.58 -6.72
CA GLU A 57 3.16 -14.26 -6.47
C GLU A 57 4.26 -13.24 -6.12
N VAL A 58 4.38 -12.17 -6.92
CA VAL A 58 5.29 -11.05 -6.68
C VAL A 58 4.99 -10.36 -5.35
N LEU A 59 3.71 -10.19 -5.01
CA LEU A 59 3.31 -9.60 -3.72
C LEU A 59 3.72 -10.46 -2.54
N VAL A 60 3.50 -11.78 -2.61
CA VAL A 60 3.90 -12.72 -1.55
C VAL A 60 5.40 -12.64 -1.30
N ASP A 61 6.21 -12.65 -2.36
CA ASP A 61 7.67 -12.57 -2.21
C ASP A 61 8.12 -11.23 -1.61
N LYS A 62 7.55 -10.11 -2.07
CA LYS A 62 7.82 -8.78 -1.48
C LYS A 62 7.47 -8.73 0.00
N PHE A 63 6.30 -9.23 0.39
CA PHE A 63 5.89 -9.22 1.80
C PHE A 63 6.73 -10.17 2.67
N ARG A 64 7.19 -11.31 2.14
CA ARG A 64 8.14 -12.18 2.86
C ARG A 64 9.42 -11.43 3.18
N THR A 65 10.03 -10.77 2.20
CA THR A 65 11.27 -10.00 2.42
C THR A 65 11.10 -8.91 3.47
N ILE A 66 9.97 -8.19 3.46
CA ILE A 66 9.69 -7.16 4.47
C ILE A 66 9.55 -7.78 5.87
N LEU A 67 8.86 -8.92 5.98
CA LEU A 67 8.68 -9.62 7.25
C LEU A 67 10.00 -10.15 7.78
N ASP A 68 10.84 -10.75 6.93
CA ASP A 68 12.17 -11.26 7.32
C ASP A 68 13.09 -10.12 7.78
N THR A 69 13.03 -8.97 7.10
CA THR A 69 13.82 -7.79 7.51
C THR A 69 13.32 -7.25 8.86
N ALA A 70 12.01 -7.24 9.08
CA ALA A 70 11.44 -6.85 10.35
C ALA A 70 11.83 -7.83 11.47
N THR A 71 11.76 -9.15 11.26
CA THR A 71 12.13 -10.14 12.31
C THR A 71 13.60 -10.05 12.70
N VAL A 72 14.50 -9.82 11.72
CA VAL A 72 15.92 -9.56 11.99
C VAL A 72 16.10 -8.26 12.78
N SER A 73 15.39 -7.19 12.42
CA SER A 73 15.46 -5.90 13.13
C SER A 73 14.90 -5.96 14.55
N TYR A 74 13.90 -6.80 14.83
CA TYR A 74 13.32 -6.98 16.16
C TYR A 74 14.10 -7.99 17.03
N GLY A 75 15.19 -8.56 16.51
CA GLY A 75 16.11 -9.40 17.30
C GLY A 75 15.56 -10.78 17.67
N TYR A 76 14.57 -11.30 16.94
CA TYR A 76 14.19 -12.71 17.06
C TYR A 76 15.20 -13.56 16.28
N VAL A 77 16.34 -13.80 16.91
CA VAL A 77 17.31 -14.83 16.52
C VAL A 77 17.06 -16.02 17.43
N GLU A 78 16.71 -17.18 16.86
CA GLU A 78 17.01 -18.45 17.53
C GLU A 78 18.50 -18.77 17.38
#